data_AF-A0A1M6WD91-F1
#
_entry.id   AF-A0A1M6WD91-F1
#
_cell.length_a   1.000
_cell.length_b   1.000
_cell.length_c   1.000
_cell.angle_alpha   90.00
_cell.angle_beta   90.00
_cell.angle_gamma   90.00
#
_symmetry.space_group_name_H-M   'P 1'
#
loop_
_entity.id
_entity.type
_entity.pdbx_description
1 polymer ?
#
loop_
_entity_poly.entity_id
_entity_poly.type
_entity_poly.pdbx_seq_one_letter_code
_entity_poly.pdbx_strand_id
1 'polypeptide(L)'
;MKTLVLNTLGNDYTEQIKTLIKEKEVEIVDTSGMKIAHCMGCNQCWLKTPGICAYKDDYEIILKKLVQADNLWIVSDTRFGFLDYKGKRLMDRIMPMLNMTIGFRDGWMRHELRYHPLNIGLLYKGDADQMMMEDWCKRTAVNIGGQSLGAIALQVKSEFYHLVIINGSPRVAKFSNTDKIIHSFVKGLEGTGITWELHNLSNRKEWDAAREAFLSHERILIAFPLYVECIPSLMLEFLESLPSERRQPAQLSFLLHGGMDEGFEFRFCERILQGLPAQLGCRFGGTLIHGGSFGIRTREDAVKAKIVAPYEKMGRLFAQNGNFLTPEAKKFTGPEQYPWMARKMVSLLFLKKVNKGFEDFAKSWGCTRPLDDKPYS
;
A
#
# COMPACT_ATOMS: atom_id res chain seq x y z
N MET A 1 5.07 1.41 32.58
CA MET A 1 5.97 1.07 31.47
C MET A 1 6.45 2.38 30.89
N LYS A 2 7.75 2.62 30.94
CA LYS A 2 8.36 3.85 30.43
C LYS A 2 8.55 3.70 28.92
N THR A 3 8.01 4.65 28.16
CA THR A 3 8.07 4.66 26.69
C THR A 3 9.04 5.73 26.23
N LEU A 4 10.05 5.34 25.46
CA LEU A 4 10.97 6.23 24.76
C LEU A 4 10.58 6.32 23.29
N VAL A 5 10.46 7.53 22.77
CA VAL A 5 10.22 7.80 21.35
C VAL A 5 11.41 8.53 20.77
N LEU A 6 12.05 7.94 19.76
CA LEU A 6 13.15 8.57 19.05
C LEU A 6 12.65 9.12 17.72
N ASN A 7 12.54 10.44 17.63
CA ASN A 7 11.97 11.12 16.48
C ASN A 7 13.05 11.68 15.56
N THR A 8 13.11 11.22 14.31
CA THR A 8 14.08 11.71 13.30
C THR A 8 13.50 12.78 12.38
N LEU A 9 12.18 13.02 12.44
CA LEU A 9 11.43 13.93 11.58
C LEU A 9 11.39 15.37 12.08
N GLY A 10 11.92 15.66 13.27
CA GLY A 10 11.81 16.97 13.92
C GLY A 10 10.42 17.22 14.51
N ASN A 11 10.14 18.46 14.89
CA ASN A 11 8.98 18.81 15.74
C ASN A 11 7.60 18.72 15.04
N ASP A 12 7.55 18.67 13.71
CA ASP A 12 6.31 18.78 12.93
C ASP A 12 5.27 17.68 13.22
N TYR A 13 5.71 16.52 13.70
CA TYR A 13 4.86 15.35 13.96
C TYR A 13 4.58 15.10 15.44
N THR A 14 5.09 15.95 16.34
CA THR A 14 5.04 15.71 17.81
C THR A 14 3.63 15.46 18.34
N GLU A 15 2.65 16.25 17.91
CA GLU A 15 1.25 16.10 18.37
C GLU A 15 0.57 14.84 17.80
N GLN A 16 0.90 14.47 16.57
CA GLN A 16 0.41 13.22 15.98
C GLN A 16 1.00 12.01 16.70
N ILE A 17 2.31 12.04 16.99
CA ILE A 17 3.01 11.00 17.76
C ILE A 17 2.32 10.80 19.12
N LYS A 18 2.08 11.88 19.87
CA LYS A 18 1.38 11.82 21.18
C LYS A 18 -0.05 11.28 21.09
N THR A 19 -0.73 11.52 19.97
CA THR A 19 -2.10 11.02 19.75
C THR A 19 -2.10 9.51 19.47
N LEU A 20 -1.10 9.02 18.73
CA LEU A 20 -0.98 7.62 18.33
C LEU A 20 -0.42 6.74 19.46
N ILE A 21 0.54 7.26 20.23
CA ILE A 21 1.17 6.59 21.37
C ILE A 21 0.36 6.93 22.63
N LYS A 22 -0.47 5.99 23.10
CA LYS A 22 -1.42 6.18 24.21
C LYS A 22 -0.86 5.81 25.58
N GLU A 23 0.42 5.48 25.66
CA GLU A 23 1.11 5.12 26.89
C GLU A 23 1.18 6.31 27.86
N LYS A 24 1.15 6.02 29.17
CA LYS A 24 1.03 7.06 30.22
C LYS A 24 2.34 7.81 30.49
N GLU A 25 3.49 7.19 30.24
CA GLU A 25 4.82 7.74 30.55
C GLU A 25 5.66 7.75 29.26
N VAL A 26 5.54 8.83 28.48
CA VAL A 26 6.17 8.96 27.15
C VAL A 26 7.21 10.07 27.18
N GLU A 27 8.45 9.72 26.86
CA GLU A 27 9.54 10.66 26.62
C GLU A 27 9.86 10.71 25.12
N ILE A 28 9.68 11.88 24.49
CA ILE A 28 10.01 12.08 23.08
C ILE A 28 11.36 12.79 22.99
N VAL A 29 12.32 12.17 22.29
CA VAL A 29 13.63 12.73 22.00
C VAL A 29 13.71 13.06 20.51
N ASP A 30 13.85 14.34 20.19
CA ASP A 30 14.19 14.78 18.83
C ASP A 30 15.67 14.48 18.55
N THR A 31 15.89 13.59 17.59
CA THR A 31 17.22 13.13 17.17
C THR A 31 17.71 13.82 15.89
N SER A 32 16.88 14.67 15.27
CA SER A 32 17.19 15.31 13.99
C SER A 32 18.43 16.23 14.06
N GLY A 33 18.65 16.86 15.20
CA GLY A 33 19.82 17.71 15.48
C GLY A 33 21.00 16.99 16.15
N MET A 34 20.87 15.70 16.49
CA MET A 34 21.90 14.97 17.22
C MET A 34 23.03 14.49 16.29
N LYS A 35 24.28 14.58 16.75
CA LYS A 35 25.45 14.04 16.06
C LYS A 35 25.62 12.58 16.44
N ILE A 36 25.11 11.69 15.60
CA ILE A 36 25.20 10.24 15.80
C ILE A 36 25.90 9.62 14.59
N ALA A 37 26.95 8.83 14.81
CA ALA A 37 27.63 8.07 13.77
C ALA A 37 26.91 6.73 13.50
N HIS A 38 27.04 6.20 12.27
CA HIS A 38 26.57 4.86 11.95
C HIS A 38 27.37 3.79 12.73
N CYS A 39 26.75 2.65 12.99
CA CYS A 39 27.46 1.51 13.57
C CYS A 39 28.42 0.92 12.53
N MET A 40 29.69 0.72 12.91
CA MET A 40 30.68 0.06 12.06
C MET A 40 30.77 -1.46 12.24
N GLY A 41 29.98 -2.05 13.15
CA GLY A 41 30.12 -3.48 13.46
C GLY A 41 31.49 -3.86 14.04
N CYS A 42 32.18 -2.92 14.70
CA CYS A 42 33.55 -3.13 15.19
C CYS A 42 33.67 -4.10 16.39
N ASN A 43 32.55 -4.59 16.93
CA ASN A 43 32.46 -5.48 18.09
C ASN A 43 33.05 -4.95 19.42
N GLN A 44 33.59 -3.73 19.47
CA GLN A 44 34.20 -3.20 20.70
C GLN A 44 33.21 -3.08 21.85
N CYS A 45 31.96 -2.66 21.59
CA CYS A 45 30.92 -2.58 22.61
C CYS A 45 30.51 -3.93 23.19
N TRP A 46 30.95 -5.04 22.59
CA TRP A 46 30.75 -6.37 23.13
C TRP A 46 32.02 -6.95 23.75
N LEU A 47 33.17 -6.81 23.08
CA LEU A 47 34.39 -7.55 23.40
C LEU A 47 35.44 -6.74 24.14
N LYS A 48 35.54 -5.42 23.90
CA LYS A 48 36.60 -4.57 24.46
C LYS A 48 36.10 -3.71 25.62
N THR A 49 34.95 -3.08 25.44
CA THR A 49 34.27 -2.24 26.42
C THR A 49 32.81 -2.66 26.51
N PRO A 50 32.50 -3.79 27.20
CA PRO A 50 31.17 -4.37 27.22
C PRO A 50 30.08 -3.36 27.63
N GLY A 51 29.07 -3.16 26.78
CA GLY A 51 27.98 -2.21 27.00
C GLY A 51 28.31 -0.75 26.66
N ILE A 52 29.54 -0.42 26.26
CA ILE A 52 29.98 0.94 25.97
C ILE A 52 30.41 1.04 24.51
N CYS A 53 29.77 1.94 23.74
CA CYS A 53 30.14 2.17 22.36
C CYS A 53 31.54 2.82 22.24
N ALA A 54 32.26 2.44 21.19
CA ALA A 54 33.55 3.05 20.83
C ALA A 54 33.39 4.51 20.37
N TYR A 55 32.26 4.83 19.76
CA TYR A 55 31.89 6.21 19.41
C TYR A 55 31.41 6.97 20.63
N LYS A 56 32.04 8.12 20.88
CA LYS A 56 31.66 9.08 21.93
C LYS A 56 30.88 10.21 21.29
N ASP A 57 29.61 9.93 21.03
CA ASP A 57 28.67 10.81 20.35
C ASP A 57 27.33 10.84 21.08
N ASP A 58 26.36 11.59 20.57
CA ASP A 58 25.12 11.88 21.30
C ASP A 58 24.24 10.63 21.54
N TYR A 59 24.56 9.50 20.89
CA TYR A 59 23.84 8.24 21.10
C TYR A 59 24.01 7.68 22.51
N GLU A 60 25.07 8.04 23.24
CA GLU A 60 25.23 7.59 24.62
C GLU A 60 24.06 8.04 25.52
N ILE A 61 23.49 9.22 25.25
CA ILE A 61 22.32 9.75 25.94
C ILE A 61 21.11 8.85 25.67
N ILE A 62 20.92 8.44 24.41
CA ILE A 62 19.84 7.53 24.00
C ILE A 62 20.00 6.18 24.67
N LEU A 63 21.19 5.59 24.64
CA LEU A 63 21.46 4.28 25.24
C LEU A 63 21.11 4.26 26.74
N LYS A 64 21.49 5.31 27.49
CA LYS A 64 21.13 5.42 28.92
C LYS A 64 19.63 5.46 29.15
N LYS A 65 18.85 6.08 28.24
CA LYS A 65 17.39 6.10 28.29
C LYS A 65 16.79 4.75 27.93
N LEU A 66 17.37 4.04 26.94
CA LEU A 66 16.93 2.70 26.54
C LEU A 66 17.03 1.68 27.68
N VAL A 67 18.07 1.77 28.52
CA VAL A 67 18.27 0.91 29.71
C VAL A 67 17.19 1.11 30.78
N GLN A 68 16.39 2.18 30.68
CA GLN A 68 15.30 2.48 31.60
C GLN A 68 13.91 2.33 30.96
N ALA A 69 13.83 2.09 29.65
CA ALA A 69 12.59 2.11 28.89
C ALA A 69 12.07 0.70 28.63
N ASP A 70 10.79 0.46 28.83
CA ASP A 70 10.17 -0.83 28.46
C ASP A 70 9.78 -0.86 26.97
N ASN A 71 9.47 0.31 26.42
CA ASN A 71 9.00 0.49 25.05
C ASN A 71 9.90 1.48 24.30
N LEU A 72 10.28 1.12 23.08
CA LEU A 72 10.95 2.00 22.12
C LEU A 72 10.08 2.18 20.88
N TRP A 73 9.68 3.41 20.60
CA TRP A 73 9.13 3.82 19.32
C TRP A 73 10.18 4.57 18.51
N ILE A 74 10.31 4.21 17.24
CA ILE A 74 11.07 4.98 16.28
C ILE A 74 10.11 5.77 15.41
N VAL A 75 10.43 7.03 15.16
CA VAL A 75 9.70 7.85 14.19
C VAL A 75 10.66 8.23 13.08
N SER A 76 10.41 7.76 11.86
CA SER A 76 11.30 8.02 10.72
C SER A 76 10.59 8.19 9.38
N ASP A 77 11.28 8.84 8.44
CA ASP A 77 10.87 8.84 7.05
C ASP A 77 11.20 7.48 6.42
N THR A 78 10.62 7.21 5.25
CA THR A 78 10.88 5.98 4.49
C THR A 78 11.55 6.28 3.16
N ARG A 79 12.49 5.42 2.81
CA ARG A 79 13.24 5.46 1.55
C ARG A 79 13.55 4.03 1.13
N PHE A 80 13.46 3.78 -0.18
CA PHE A 80 13.73 2.44 -0.75
C PHE A 80 12.81 1.33 -0.19
N GLY A 81 11.57 1.67 0.17
CA GLY A 81 10.60 0.72 0.75
C GLY A 81 10.87 0.36 2.22
N PHE A 82 11.77 1.06 2.89
CA PHE A 82 12.12 0.82 4.30
C PHE A 82 12.40 2.13 5.03
N LEU A 83 12.86 2.08 6.29
CA LEU A 83 13.32 3.26 7.03
C LEU A 83 14.46 3.97 6.28
N ASP A 84 14.43 5.29 6.32
CA ASP A 84 15.58 6.09 5.91
C ASP A 84 16.81 5.84 6.82
N TYR A 85 17.95 6.37 6.39
CA TYR A 85 19.21 6.13 7.10
C TYR A 85 19.20 6.69 8.53
N LYS A 86 18.39 7.72 8.83
CA LYS A 86 18.34 8.34 10.16
C LYS A 86 17.70 7.39 11.16
N GLY A 87 16.54 6.82 10.84
CA GLY A 87 15.88 5.82 11.70
C GLY A 87 16.71 4.56 11.84
N LYS A 88 17.28 4.06 10.73
CA LYS A 88 18.10 2.86 10.76
C LYS A 88 19.39 3.04 11.57
N ARG A 89 20.02 4.21 11.51
CA ARG A 89 21.19 4.56 12.32
C ARG A 89 20.93 4.43 13.82
N LEU A 90 19.75 4.83 14.29
CA LEU A 90 19.37 4.69 15.69
C LEU A 90 19.27 3.23 16.13
N MET A 91 18.67 2.36 15.28
CA MET A 91 18.60 0.93 15.58
C MET A 91 19.93 0.22 15.48
N ASP A 92 20.77 0.56 14.50
CA ASP A 92 22.05 -0.13 14.33
C ASP A 92 23.00 0.09 15.50
N ARG A 93 22.80 1.17 16.23
CA ARG A 93 23.56 1.52 17.43
C ARG A 93 23.01 0.87 18.71
N ILE A 94 21.94 0.07 18.64
CA ILE A 94 21.33 -0.60 19.81
C ILE A 94 22.15 -1.79 20.35
N MET A 95 23.20 -2.21 19.64
CA MET A 95 24.03 -3.38 19.97
C MET A 95 24.48 -3.48 21.44
N PRO A 96 24.80 -2.37 22.15
CA PRO A 96 25.13 -2.45 23.58
C PRO A 96 24.01 -3.01 24.48
N MET A 97 22.76 -3.06 24.01
CA MET A 97 21.65 -3.73 24.71
C MET A 97 21.77 -5.27 24.71
N LEU A 98 22.67 -5.82 23.89
CA LEU A 98 22.89 -7.25 23.71
C LEU A 98 24.31 -7.66 24.11
N ASN A 99 24.49 -8.95 24.35
CA ASN A 99 25.79 -9.60 24.50
C ASN A 99 26.20 -10.28 23.19
N MET A 100 27.50 -10.46 22.97
CA MET A 100 28.00 -11.27 21.83
C MET A 100 27.65 -12.75 21.99
N THR A 101 27.48 -13.22 23.24
CA THR A 101 27.06 -14.59 23.53
C THR A 101 25.70 -14.88 22.92
N ILE A 102 25.54 -16.12 22.45
CA ILE A 102 24.34 -16.61 21.78
C ILE A 102 23.73 -17.73 22.60
N GLY A 103 22.40 -17.78 22.62
CA GLY A 103 21.61 -18.84 23.23
C GLY A 103 20.38 -19.15 22.38
N PHE A 104 19.68 -20.24 22.72
CA PHE A 104 18.40 -20.55 22.10
C PHE A 104 17.26 -19.88 22.85
N ARG A 105 16.46 -19.07 22.15
CA ARG A 105 15.21 -18.47 22.65
C ARG A 105 14.12 -18.58 21.59
N ASP A 106 12.99 -19.14 21.98
CA ASP A 106 11.82 -19.44 21.11
C ASP A 106 12.15 -20.37 19.93
N GLY A 107 13.11 -21.29 20.12
CA GLY A 107 13.57 -22.21 19.06
C GLY A 107 14.55 -21.60 18.06
N TRP A 108 14.99 -20.35 18.26
CA TRP A 108 15.94 -19.66 17.39
C TRP A 108 17.21 -19.29 18.14
N MET A 109 18.34 -19.28 17.43
CA MET A 109 19.59 -18.74 17.94
C MET A 109 19.51 -17.21 18.02
N ARG A 110 19.79 -16.64 19.19
CA ARG A 110 19.71 -15.20 19.44
C ARG A 110 20.84 -14.77 20.36
N HIS A 111 21.19 -13.48 20.29
CA HIS A 111 22.06 -12.89 21.29
C HIS A 111 21.40 -12.88 22.67
N GLU A 112 22.18 -13.19 23.71
CA GLU A 112 21.74 -12.99 25.08
C GLU A 112 21.54 -11.50 25.35
N LEU A 113 20.52 -11.17 26.14
CA LEU A 113 20.23 -9.77 26.48
C LEU A 113 21.25 -9.28 27.51
N ARG A 114 21.75 -8.05 27.35
CA ARG A 114 22.55 -7.40 28.39
C ARG A 114 21.67 -6.75 29.45
N TYR A 115 20.57 -6.16 29.02
CA TYR A 115 19.56 -5.53 29.88
C TYR A 115 18.22 -6.25 29.75
N HIS A 116 17.14 -5.59 30.12
CA HIS A 116 15.79 -6.12 30.00
C HIS A 116 15.32 -6.21 28.54
N PRO A 117 14.31 -7.03 28.24
CA PRO A 117 13.54 -6.96 27.01
C PRO A 117 13.10 -5.54 26.66
N LEU A 118 13.08 -5.23 25.36
CA LEU A 118 12.59 -3.94 24.86
C LEU A 118 11.51 -4.18 23.80
N ASN A 119 10.32 -3.64 24.02
CA ASN A 119 9.25 -3.67 23.02
C ASN A 119 9.54 -2.65 21.92
N ILE A 120 9.25 -3.00 20.66
CA ILE A 120 9.61 -2.18 19.51
C ILE A 120 8.37 -1.77 18.73
N GLY A 121 8.20 -0.47 18.54
CA GLY A 121 7.21 0.13 17.66
C GLY A 121 7.83 1.05 16.62
N LEU A 122 7.10 1.27 15.53
CA LEU A 122 7.50 2.17 14.47
C LEU A 122 6.35 3.10 14.09
N LEU A 123 6.60 4.40 14.11
CA LEU A 123 5.81 5.38 13.37
C LEU A 123 6.59 5.79 12.14
N TYR A 124 5.98 5.80 10.97
CA TYR A 124 6.73 6.11 9.75
C TYR A 124 6.01 7.05 8.81
N LYS A 125 6.77 7.92 8.15
CA LYS A 125 6.31 8.79 7.07
C LYS A 125 6.70 8.17 5.72
N GLY A 126 5.83 8.28 4.71
CA GLY A 126 6.10 7.87 3.34
C GLY A 126 5.36 6.61 2.91
N ASP A 127 5.85 5.96 1.86
CA ASP A 127 5.14 4.95 1.07
C ASP A 127 5.62 3.51 1.32
N ALA A 128 6.32 3.24 2.43
CA ALA A 128 6.73 1.89 2.76
C ALA A 128 5.52 0.95 3.00
N ASP A 129 5.66 -0.30 2.57
CA ASP A 129 4.66 -1.34 2.78
C ASP A 129 4.45 -1.60 4.28
N GLN A 130 3.22 -1.37 4.74
CA GLN A 130 2.82 -1.51 6.15
C GLN A 130 3.13 -2.90 6.71
N MET A 131 2.92 -3.96 5.94
CA MET A 131 3.16 -5.34 6.39
C MET A 131 4.65 -5.62 6.51
N MET A 132 5.47 -5.07 5.61
CA MET A 132 6.93 -5.14 5.70
C MET A 132 7.43 -4.39 6.95
N MET A 133 6.86 -3.23 7.26
CA MET A 133 7.20 -2.46 8.46
C MET A 133 6.81 -3.21 9.75
N GLU A 134 5.62 -3.82 9.78
CA GLU A 134 5.15 -4.65 10.88
C GLU A 134 6.04 -5.89 11.09
N ASP A 135 6.42 -6.58 10.00
CA ASP A 135 7.31 -7.74 10.07
C ASP A 135 8.69 -7.36 10.60
N TRP A 136 9.25 -6.23 10.13
CA TRP A 136 10.52 -5.73 10.66
C TRP A 136 10.43 -5.40 12.15
N CYS A 137 9.37 -4.73 12.61
CA CYS A 137 9.16 -4.45 14.04
C CYS A 137 9.10 -5.74 14.86
N LYS A 138 8.33 -6.73 14.37
CA LYS A 138 8.18 -8.03 15.02
C LYS A 138 9.51 -8.78 15.12
N ARG A 139 10.27 -8.88 14.03
CA ARG A 139 11.58 -9.55 14.02
C ARG A 139 12.57 -8.86 14.96
N THR A 140 12.58 -7.53 14.95
CA THR A 140 13.48 -6.72 15.77
C THR A 140 13.15 -6.86 17.26
N ALA A 141 11.88 -6.77 17.63
CA ALA A 141 11.43 -6.95 19.01
C ALA A 141 11.83 -8.31 19.58
N VAL A 142 11.57 -9.40 18.84
CA VAL A 142 11.88 -10.76 19.31
C VAL A 142 13.41 -10.97 19.43
N ASN A 143 14.23 -10.32 18.60
CA ASN A 143 15.69 -10.34 18.74
C ASN A 143 16.17 -9.67 20.03
N ILE A 144 15.51 -8.61 20.49
CA ILE A 144 15.81 -7.91 21.75
C ILE A 144 14.95 -8.46 22.91
N GLY A 145 14.22 -9.57 22.67
CA GLY A 145 13.47 -10.31 23.69
C GLY A 145 12.13 -9.66 24.09
N GLY A 146 11.73 -8.57 23.44
CA GLY A 146 10.45 -7.90 23.66
C GLY A 146 9.38 -8.28 22.65
N GLN A 147 8.30 -7.50 22.64
CA GLN A 147 7.13 -7.66 21.77
C GLN A 147 7.02 -6.52 20.75
N SER A 148 6.38 -6.80 19.62
CA SER A 148 6.05 -5.76 18.64
C SER A 148 4.92 -4.89 19.17
N LEU A 149 5.11 -3.58 19.16
CA LEU A 149 4.05 -2.58 19.35
C LEU A 149 3.35 -2.23 18.03
N GLY A 150 3.83 -2.79 16.92
CA GLY A 150 3.31 -2.56 15.57
C GLY A 150 4.06 -1.47 14.80
N ALA A 151 3.69 -1.31 13.54
CA ALA A 151 4.07 -0.17 12.73
C ALA A 151 2.83 0.68 12.45
N ILE A 152 2.95 2.00 12.36
CA ILE A 152 1.84 2.90 12.08
C ILE A 152 2.33 3.98 11.11
N ALA A 153 1.69 4.07 9.96
CA ALA A 153 1.90 5.18 9.04
C ALA A 153 1.41 6.50 9.67
N LEU A 154 2.28 7.51 9.70
CA LEU A 154 1.92 8.88 10.03
C LEU A 154 1.09 9.46 8.90
N GLN A 155 -0.07 10.02 9.23
CA GLN A 155 -0.86 10.74 8.23
C GLN A 155 -0.08 11.99 7.81
N VAL A 156 0.28 12.04 6.53
CA VAL A 156 0.78 13.26 5.92
C VAL A 156 -0.42 14.19 5.72
N LYS A 157 -0.28 15.49 5.99
CA LYS A 157 -1.32 16.46 5.62
C LYS A 157 -1.62 16.28 4.12
N SER A 158 -2.89 16.31 3.76
CA SER A 158 -3.32 16.25 2.35
C SER A 158 -2.52 17.29 1.56
N GLU A 159 -1.62 16.81 0.70
CA GLU A 159 -0.94 17.66 -0.25
C GLU A 159 -1.95 18.02 -1.33
N PHE A 160 -2.07 19.31 -1.64
CA PHE A 160 -2.83 19.76 -2.79
C PHE A 160 -2.06 19.32 -4.05
N TYR A 161 -2.59 18.34 -4.77
CA TYR A 161 -2.01 17.87 -6.02
C TYR A 161 -3.07 17.69 -7.11
N HIS A 162 -2.59 17.56 -8.35
CA HIS A 162 -3.40 17.20 -9.50
C HIS A 162 -3.27 15.71 -9.81
N LEU A 163 -4.40 14.99 -9.88
CA LEU A 163 -4.47 13.56 -10.20
C LEU A 163 -4.85 13.35 -11.66
N VAL A 164 -3.93 12.80 -12.45
CA VAL A 164 -4.22 12.36 -13.82
C VAL A 164 -4.83 10.97 -13.78
N ILE A 165 -6.06 10.82 -14.28
CA ILE A 165 -6.75 9.53 -14.36
C ILE A 165 -6.77 9.08 -15.82
N ILE A 166 -6.29 7.87 -16.08
CA ILE A 166 -6.35 7.25 -17.40
C ILE A 166 -7.29 6.04 -17.32
N ASN A 167 -8.37 6.08 -18.09
CA ASN A 167 -9.28 4.95 -18.26
C ASN A 167 -8.74 4.02 -19.35
N GLY A 168 -8.12 2.92 -18.93
CA GLY A 168 -7.56 1.88 -19.79
C GLY A 168 -8.58 0.87 -20.32
N SER A 169 -9.89 1.12 -20.13
CA SER A 169 -10.93 0.28 -20.70
C SER A 169 -10.99 0.41 -22.23
N PRO A 170 -11.07 -0.71 -22.98
CA PRO A 170 -11.29 -0.67 -24.43
C PRO A 170 -12.70 -0.22 -24.80
N ARG A 171 -13.61 -0.14 -23.83
CA ARG A 171 -15.00 0.25 -24.04
C ARG A 171 -15.14 1.76 -23.94
N VAL A 172 -15.87 2.37 -24.88
CA VAL A 172 -16.20 3.80 -24.84
C VAL A 172 -16.84 4.19 -23.49
N ALA A 173 -16.47 5.35 -22.97
CA ALA A 173 -16.78 5.82 -21.60
C ALA A 173 -18.25 5.58 -21.19
N LYS A 174 -19.19 6.00 -22.04
CA LYS A 174 -20.64 5.81 -21.84
C LYS A 174 -21.02 4.38 -21.41
N PHE A 175 -20.38 3.36 -21.98
CA PHE A 175 -20.69 1.96 -21.70
C PHE A 175 -19.68 1.27 -20.77
N SER A 176 -18.60 1.95 -20.36
CA SER A 176 -17.54 1.38 -19.53
C SER A 176 -17.94 1.25 -18.06
N ASN A 177 -17.67 0.08 -17.45
CA ASN A 177 -17.78 -0.11 -16.00
C ASN A 177 -16.67 0.66 -15.27
N THR A 178 -15.47 0.68 -15.85
CA THR A 178 -14.31 1.43 -15.35
C THR A 178 -14.64 2.90 -15.21
N ASP A 179 -15.29 3.49 -16.21
CA ASP A 179 -15.73 4.89 -16.19
C ASP A 179 -16.69 5.18 -15.02
N LYS A 180 -17.66 4.30 -14.77
CA LYS A 180 -18.61 4.43 -13.63
C LYS A 180 -17.91 4.32 -12.29
N ILE A 181 -16.92 3.44 -12.19
CA ILE A 181 -16.08 3.26 -11.00
C ILE A 181 -15.24 4.52 -10.76
N ILE A 182 -14.57 5.06 -11.79
CA ILE A 182 -13.80 6.31 -11.71
C ILE A 182 -14.67 7.45 -11.18
N HIS A 183 -15.85 7.65 -11.76
CA HIS A 183 -16.75 8.73 -11.35
C HIS A 183 -17.24 8.57 -9.91
N SER A 184 -17.37 7.35 -9.39
CA SER A 184 -17.66 7.14 -7.97
C SER A 184 -16.44 7.36 -7.09
N PHE A 185 -15.25 7.01 -7.55
CA PHE A 185 -14.00 7.22 -6.84
C PHE A 185 -13.71 8.71 -6.66
N VAL A 186 -13.83 9.52 -7.72
CA VAL A 186 -13.51 10.95 -7.68
C VAL A 186 -14.46 11.78 -6.82
N LYS A 187 -15.69 11.31 -6.58
CA LYS A 187 -16.58 11.89 -5.55
C LYS A 187 -15.94 11.87 -4.16
N GLY A 188 -15.10 10.87 -3.89
CA GLY A 188 -14.33 10.80 -2.66
C GLY A 188 -13.22 11.85 -2.53
N LEU A 189 -12.87 12.52 -3.64
CA LEU A 189 -11.87 13.60 -3.67
C LEU A 189 -12.50 14.99 -3.44
N GLU A 190 -13.83 15.11 -3.51
CA GLU A 190 -14.53 16.38 -3.31
C GLU A 190 -14.23 16.97 -1.92
N GLY A 191 -13.92 18.27 -1.87
CA GLY A 191 -13.59 18.97 -0.62
C GLY A 191 -12.20 18.67 -0.04
N THR A 192 -11.40 17.82 -0.69
CA THR A 192 -10.02 17.51 -0.25
C THR A 192 -8.97 18.48 -0.79
N GLY A 193 -9.33 19.28 -1.81
CA GLY A 193 -8.41 20.16 -2.51
C GLY A 193 -7.58 19.49 -3.61
N ILE A 194 -7.69 18.17 -3.77
CA ILE A 194 -7.14 17.45 -4.92
C ILE A 194 -7.98 17.75 -6.16
N THR A 195 -7.31 18.19 -7.22
CA THR A 195 -7.91 18.36 -8.55
C THR A 195 -7.63 17.13 -9.40
N TRP A 196 -8.42 16.88 -10.44
CA TRP A 196 -8.23 15.72 -11.29
C TRP A 196 -8.67 15.98 -12.73
N GLU A 197 -8.10 15.22 -13.65
CA GLU A 197 -8.53 15.12 -15.04
C GLU A 197 -8.65 13.65 -15.48
N LEU A 198 -9.40 13.39 -16.55
CA LEU A 198 -9.68 12.04 -17.04
C LEU A 198 -9.44 11.95 -18.55
N HIS A 199 -8.61 10.98 -18.95
CA HIS A 199 -8.38 10.60 -20.34
C HIS A 199 -8.88 9.18 -20.62
N ASN A 200 -9.63 9.00 -21.71
CA ASN A 200 -10.20 7.71 -22.10
C ASN A 200 -9.42 7.11 -23.25
N LEU A 201 -8.71 5.98 -23.02
CA LEU A 201 -7.93 5.33 -24.08
C LEU A 201 -8.82 4.80 -25.22
N SER A 202 -10.09 4.49 -24.94
CA SER A 202 -11.09 4.16 -25.97
C SER A 202 -11.32 5.27 -27.01
N ASN A 203 -10.91 6.52 -26.73
CA ASN A 203 -10.92 7.64 -27.65
C ASN A 203 -9.48 7.99 -28.09
N ARG A 204 -9.08 7.53 -29.28
CA ARG A 204 -7.72 7.76 -29.82
C ARG A 204 -7.32 9.24 -29.94
N LYS A 205 -8.29 10.15 -30.03
CA LYS A 205 -8.02 11.60 -30.10
C LYS A 205 -7.47 12.16 -28.78
N GLU A 206 -7.67 11.47 -27.66
CA GLU A 206 -7.18 11.89 -26.34
C GLU A 206 -5.76 11.39 -26.05
N TRP A 207 -5.16 10.57 -26.92
CA TRP A 207 -3.89 9.88 -26.61
C TRP A 207 -2.70 10.83 -26.46
N ASP A 208 -2.58 11.85 -27.31
CA ASP A 208 -1.51 12.86 -27.17
C ASP A 208 -1.61 13.60 -25.83
N ALA A 209 -2.82 14.04 -25.47
CA ALA A 209 -3.08 14.70 -24.19
C ALA A 209 -2.80 13.76 -23.02
N ALA A 210 -3.22 12.50 -23.09
CA ALA A 210 -2.97 11.50 -22.06
C ALA A 210 -1.47 11.23 -21.86
N ARG A 211 -0.68 11.19 -22.95
CA ARG A 211 0.78 11.06 -22.88
C ARG A 211 1.43 12.26 -22.21
N GLU A 212 1.05 13.47 -22.63
CA GLU A 212 1.58 14.70 -22.05
C GLU A 212 1.23 14.82 -20.56
N ALA A 213 -0.03 14.55 -20.18
CA ALA A 213 -0.46 14.49 -18.80
C ALA A 213 0.31 13.42 -18.01
N PHE A 214 0.47 12.23 -18.58
CA PHE A 214 1.25 11.15 -17.98
C PHE A 214 2.70 11.56 -17.75
N LEU A 215 3.36 12.32 -18.64
CA LEU A 215 4.78 12.68 -18.51
C LEU A 215 5.04 13.91 -17.64
N SER A 216 4.04 14.78 -17.49
CA SER A 216 4.16 16.09 -16.83
C SER A 216 3.59 16.16 -15.41
N HIS A 217 2.93 15.11 -14.91
CA HIS A 217 2.34 15.11 -13.56
C HIS A 217 2.95 14.07 -12.62
N GLU A 218 2.85 14.33 -11.32
CA GLU A 218 3.43 13.50 -10.25
C GLU A 218 2.49 12.38 -9.77
N ARG A 219 1.18 12.52 -9.95
CA ARG A 219 0.16 11.60 -9.44
C ARG A 219 -0.70 11.06 -10.57
N ILE A 220 -0.55 9.76 -10.85
CA ILE A 220 -1.20 9.11 -11.97
C ILE A 220 -1.97 7.88 -11.46
N LEU A 221 -3.22 7.76 -11.89
CA LEU A 221 -4.08 6.60 -11.65
C LEU A 221 -4.50 6.00 -12.99
N ILE A 222 -4.14 4.75 -13.26
CA ILE A 222 -4.70 4.01 -14.40
C ILE A 222 -5.76 3.04 -13.91
N ALA A 223 -7.01 3.24 -14.34
CA ALA A 223 -8.13 2.36 -14.02
C ALA A 223 -8.50 1.52 -15.23
N PHE A 224 -8.67 0.20 -15.06
CA PHE A 224 -8.97 -0.69 -16.18
C PHE A 224 -9.62 -2.02 -15.74
N PRO A 225 -10.35 -2.70 -16.64
CA PRO A 225 -10.87 -4.03 -16.36
C PRO A 225 -9.79 -5.10 -16.56
N LEU A 226 -9.81 -6.14 -15.73
CA LEU A 226 -9.10 -7.39 -16.00
C LEU A 226 -9.70 -8.02 -17.27
N TYR A 227 -8.85 -8.35 -18.23
CA TYR A 227 -9.26 -8.95 -19.48
C TYR A 227 -8.30 -10.10 -19.82
N VAL A 228 -8.80 -11.33 -19.83
CA VAL A 228 -7.99 -12.55 -20.01
C VAL A 228 -6.79 -12.55 -19.05
N GLU A 229 -7.07 -12.65 -17.74
CA GLU A 229 -6.07 -12.66 -16.67
C GLU A 229 -5.16 -11.42 -16.54
N CYS A 230 -5.27 -10.42 -17.42
CA CYS A 230 -4.27 -9.34 -17.47
C CYS A 230 -4.79 -8.00 -18.04
N ILE A 231 -3.84 -7.11 -18.32
CA ILE A 231 -4.01 -5.76 -18.86
C ILE A 231 -4.62 -5.85 -20.28
N PRO A 232 -5.69 -5.08 -20.59
CA PRO A 232 -6.24 -5.01 -21.94
C PRO A 232 -5.21 -4.56 -22.98
N SER A 233 -5.27 -5.13 -24.18
CA SER A 233 -4.34 -4.80 -25.28
C SER A 233 -4.30 -3.31 -25.61
N LEU A 234 -5.45 -2.61 -25.58
CA LEU A 234 -5.51 -1.17 -25.83
C LEU A 234 -4.68 -0.36 -24.82
N MET A 235 -4.65 -0.80 -23.56
CA MET A 235 -3.83 -0.16 -22.53
C MET A 235 -2.36 -0.48 -22.75
N LEU A 236 -2.00 -1.72 -23.07
CA LEU A 236 -0.61 -2.07 -23.40
C LEU A 236 -0.08 -1.26 -24.58
N GLU A 237 -0.87 -1.11 -25.65
CA GLU A 237 -0.51 -0.31 -26.82
C GLU A 237 -0.26 1.18 -26.44
N PHE A 238 -1.06 1.75 -25.54
CA PHE A 238 -0.79 3.10 -25.03
C PHE A 238 0.51 3.15 -24.21
N LEU A 239 0.72 2.18 -23.32
CA LEU A 239 1.92 2.12 -22.47
C LEU A 239 3.19 1.98 -23.31
N GLU A 240 3.16 1.20 -24.40
CA GLU A 240 4.27 1.06 -25.35
C GLU A 240 4.60 2.35 -26.11
N SER A 241 3.67 3.31 -26.15
CA SER A 241 3.92 4.64 -26.71
C SER A 241 4.60 5.61 -25.75
N LEU A 242 4.76 5.24 -24.47
CA LEU A 242 5.37 6.08 -23.45
C LEU A 242 6.90 5.93 -23.45
N PRO A 243 7.66 7.04 -23.35
CA PRO A 243 9.09 6.95 -23.11
C PRO A 243 9.37 6.42 -21.69
N SER A 244 10.52 5.76 -21.52
CA SER A 244 11.00 5.35 -20.20
C SER A 244 11.49 6.53 -19.36
N GLU A 245 12.00 7.58 -20.00
CA GLU A 245 12.40 8.84 -19.36
C GLU A 245 11.20 9.76 -19.16
N ARG A 246 11.05 10.23 -17.91
CA ARG A 246 10.02 11.19 -17.53
C ARG A 246 10.62 12.58 -17.33
N ARG A 247 9.80 13.62 -17.49
CA ARG A 247 10.19 15.01 -17.17
C ARG A 247 10.33 15.24 -15.66
N GLN A 248 9.62 14.46 -14.86
CA GLN A 248 9.74 14.46 -13.40
C GLN A 248 9.36 13.11 -12.77
N PRO A 249 9.86 12.81 -11.56
CA PRO A 249 9.43 11.64 -10.81
C PRO A 249 7.92 11.67 -10.59
N ALA A 250 7.29 10.50 -10.69
CA ALA A 250 5.86 10.37 -10.41
C ALA A 250 5.58 9.08 -9.65
N GLN A 251 4.38 9.01 -9.10
CA GLN A 251 3.80 7.81 -8.54
C GLN A 251 2.65 7.34 -9.44
N LEU A 252 2.71 6.06 -9.81
CA LEU A 252 1.71 5.39 -10.62
C LEU A 252 0.94 4.38 -9.77
N SER A 253 -0.35 4.63 -9.58
CA SER A 253 -1.30 3.77 -8.90
C SER A 253 -2.27 3.14 -9.91
N PHE A 254 -2.89 2.02 -9.53
CA PHE A 254 -3.83 1.32 -10.40
C PHE A 254 -5.17 1.06 -9.72
N LEU A 255 -6.25 1.09 -10.51
CA LEU A 255 -7.55 0.56 -10.12
C LEU A 255 -7.90 -0.57 -11.08
N LEU A 256 -7.81 -1.79 -10.58
CA LEU A 256 -8.06 -3.02 -11.32
C LEU A 256 -9.39 -3.61 -10.89
N HIS A 257 -10.28 -3.87 -11.84
CA HIS A 257 -11.57 -4.50 -11.53
C HIS A 257 -11.92 -5.62 -12.50
N GLY A 258 -12.75 -6.58 -12.11
CA GLY A 258 -13.05 -7.74 -12.96
C GLY A 258 -14.46 -8.26 -12.82
N GLY A 259 -14.86 -9.16 -13.70
CA GLY A 259 -16.20 -9.76 -13.68
C GLY A 259 -16.37 -10.73 -12.52
N MET A 260 -15.35 -11.54 -12.23
CA MET A 260 -15.32 -12.51 -11.14
C MET A 260 -15.04 -11.82 -9.81
N ASP A 261 -15.53 -12.39 -8.72
CA ASP A 261 -15.45 -11.79 -7.37
C ASP A 261 -14.13 -12.05 -6.66
N GLU A 262 -13.48 -13.16 -7.00
CA GLU A 262 -12.37 -13.73 -6.23
C GLU A 262 -11.06 -12.97 -6.48
N GLY A 263 -10.37 -12.60 -5.40
CA GLY A 263 -9.11 -11.88 -5.44
C GLY A 263 -8.01 -12.61 -6.22
N PHE A 264 -8.04 -13.94 -6.21
CA PHE A 264 -7.04 -14.78 -6.85
C PHE A 264 -6.90 -14.52 -8.36
N GLU A 265 -8.03 -14.25 -9.03
CA GLU A 265 -8.11 -13.94 -10.47
C GLU A 265 -7.26 -12.70 -10.85
N PHE A 266 -6.99 -11.82 -9.90
CA PHE A 266 -6.27 -10.57 -10.14
C PHE A 266 -4.78 -10.66 -9.84
N ARG A 267 -4.33 -11.67 -9.09
CA ARG A 267 -2.96 -11.72 -8.53
C ARG A 267 -1.90 -11.85 -9.61
N PHE A 268 -2.20 -12.47 -10.74
CA PHE A 268 -1.27 -12.49 -11.88
C PHE A 268 -1.01 -11.08 -12.41
N CYS A 269 -2.08 -10.35 -12.74
CA CYS A 269 -2.01 -8.97 -13.22
C CYS A 269 -1.35 -8.04 -12.18
N GLU A 270 -1.73 -8.15 -10.91
CA GLU A 270 -1.16 -7.33 -9.83
C GLU A 270 0.37 -7.45 -9.73
N ARG A 271 0.93 -8.66 -9.89
CA ARG A 271 2.40 -8.84 -9.91
C ARG A 271 3.07 -8.11 -11.06
N ILE A 272 2.44 -8.07 -12.24
CA ILE A 272 2.95 -7.29 -13.38
C ILE A 272 2.89 -5.80 -13.03
N LEU A 273 1.78 -5.33 -12.46
CA LEU A 273 1.59 -3.93 -12.07
C LEU A 273 2.56 -3.46 -10.97
N GLN A 274 3.07 -4.35 -10.11
CA GLN A 274 4.10 -4.01 -9.13
C GLN A 274 5.42 -3.60 -9.79
N GLY A 275 5.79 -4.22 -10.92
CA GLY A 275 7.04 -3.94 -11.65
C GLY A 275 6.90 -2.88 -12.74
N LEU A 276 5.71 -2.70 -13.30
CA LEU A 276 5.45 -1.79 -14.43
C LEU A 276 5.85 -0.32 -14.16
N PRO A 277 5.50 0.31 -13.01
CA PRO A 277 5.88 1.70 -12.73
C PRO A 277 7.37 1.98 -12.87
N ALA A 278 8.23 1.07 -12.40
CA ALA A 278 9.68 1.27 -12.45
C ALA A 278 10.20 1.33 -13.90
N GLN A 279 9.60 0.56 -14.81
CA GLN A 279 9.93 0.58 -16.24
C GLN A 279 9.53 1.90 -16.91
N LEU A 280 8.58 2.62 -16.32
CA LEU A 280 8.07 3.91 -16.79
C LEU A 280 8.59 5.10 -15.97
N GLY A 281 9.66 4.92 -15.21
CA GLY A 281 10.26 5.98 -14.37
C GLY A 281 9.39 6.42 -13.19
N CYS A 282 8.42 5.62 -12.77
CA CYS A 282 7.48 5.91 -11.69
C CYS A 282 7.75 5.05 -10.44
N ARG A 283 7.38 5.57 -9.27
CA ARG A 283 7.18 4.77 -8.06
C ARG A 283 5.84 4.06 -8.09
N PHE A 284 5.79 2.84 -7.59
CA PHE A 284 4.54 2.10 -7.46
C PHE A 284 3.70 2.66 -6.31
N GLY A 285 2.49 3.12 -6.63
CA GLY A 285 1.55 3.68 -5.66
C GLY A 285 0.44 2.70 -5.23
N GLY A 286 0.64 1.39 -5.41
CA GLY A 286 -0.34 0.36 -5.06
C GLY A 286 -1.43 0.13 -6.11
N THR A 287 -2.16 -0.97 -5.93
CA THR A 287 -3.27 -1.38 -6.80
C THR A 287 -4.53 -1.56 -5.95
N LEU A 288 -5.59 -0.83 -6.26
CA LEU A 288 -6.92 -1.07 -5.73
C LEU A 288 -7.61 -2.14 -6.58
N ILE A 289 -7.90 -3.30 -5.98
CA ILE A 289 -8.48 -4.45 -6.69
C ILE A 289 -9.90 -4.69 -6.19
N HIS A 290 -10.85 -4.96 -7.10
CA HIS A 290 -12.17 -5.47 -6.72
C HIS A 290 -12.87 -6.24 -7.83
N GLY A 291 -13.49 -7.36 -7.47
CA GLY A 291 -14.28 -8.20 -8.37
C GLY A 291 -15.73 -7.74 -8.58
N GLY A 292 -16.54 -8.61 -9.20
CA GLY A 292 -18.01 -8.46 -9.24
C GLY A 292 -18.54 -7.31 -10.11
N SER A 293 -17.70 -6.76 -11.00
CA SER A 293 -18.02 -5.54 -11.75
C SER A 293 -18.83 -5.76 -13.04
N PHE A 294 -19.10 -7.02 -13.44
CA PHE A 294 -19.69 -7.35 -14.75
C PHE A 294 -20.97 -6.55 -15.06
N GLY A 295 -21.90 -6.51 -14.11
CA GLY A 295 -23.24 -5.94 -14.30
C GLY A 295 -23.35 -4.43 -14.15
N ILE A 296 -22.29 -3.70 -13.75
CA ILE A 296 -22.41 -2.28 -13.35
C ILE A 296 -23.14 -1.42 -14.41
N ARG A 297 -22.78 -1.57 -15.69
CA ARG A 297 -23.38 -0.79 -16.79
C ARG A 297 -24.82 -1.17 -17.15
N THR A 298 -25.25 -2.39 -16.83
CA THR A 298 -26.56 -2.93 -17.28
C THR A 298 -27.64 -2.84 -16.21
N ARG A 299 -27.26 -2.52 -14.97
CA ARG A 299 -28.19 -2.34 -13.84
C ARG A 299 -28.81 -0.95 -13.86
N GLU A 300 -30.01 -0.85 -13.28
CA GLU A 300 -30.69 0.40 -12.97
C GLU A 300 -29.83 1.30 -12.07
N ASP A 301 -30.04 2.61 -12.16
CA ASP A 301 -29.17 3.61 -11.53
C ASP A 301 -29.09 3.48 -10.00
N ALA A 302 -30.19 3.15 -9.32
CA ALA A 302 -30.20 2.94 -7.88
C ALA A 302 -29.33 1.74 -7.45
N VAL A 303 -29.35 0.65 -8.22
CA VAL A 303 -28.53 -0.54 -7.94
C VAL A 303 -27.07 -0.28 -8.30
N LYS A 304 -26.82 0.38 -9.43
CA LYS A 304 -25.49 0.81 -9.87
C LYS A 304 -24.81 1.68 -8.83
N ALA A 305 -25.51 2.67 -8.28
CA ALA A 305 -25.01 3.56 -7.23
C ALA A 305 -24.56 2.77 -5.99
N LYS A 306 -25.31 1.75 -5.57
CA LYS A 306 -24.93 0.89 -4.44
C LYS A 306 -23.65 0.08 -4.72
N ILE A 307 -23.49 -0.43 -5.94
CA ILE A 307 -22.31 -1.22 -6.33
C ILE A 307 -21.05 -0.35 -6.34
N VAL A 308 -21.15 0.90 -6.82
CA VAL A 308 -19.99 1.79 -6.94
C VAL A 308 -19.69 2.61 -5.66
N ALA A 309 -20.65 2.78 -4.75
CA ALA A 309 -20.48 3.55 -3.51
C ALA A 309 -19.22 3.22 -2.69
N PRO A 310 -18.77 1.95 -2.57
CA PRO A 310 -17.53 1.63 -1.86
C PRO A 310 -16.28 2.31 -2.45
N TYR A 311 -16.25 2.60 -3.76
CA TYR A 311 -15.12 3.29 -4.38
C TYR A 311 -15.01 4.75 -3.97
N GLU A 312 -16.11 5.40 -3.60
CA GLU A 312 -16.09 6.77 -3.06
C GLU A 312 -15.33 6.83 -1.72
N LYS A 313 -15.54 5.82 -0.86
CA LYS A 313 -14.74 5.67 0.36
C LYS A 313 -13.26 5.48 0.03
N MET A 314 -12.95 4.68 -0.99
CA MET A 314 -11.55 4.49 -1.42
C MET A 314 -10.94 5.76 -2.01
N GLY A 315 -11.74 6.62 -2.66
CA GLY A 315 -11.33 7.96 -3.08
C GLY A 315 -10.94 8.84 -1.90
N ARG A 316 -11.75 8.89 -0.85
CA ARG A 316 -11.42 9.63 0.39
C ARG A 316 -10.12 9.14 1.03
N LEU A 317 -9.94 7.82 1.10
CA LEU A 317 -8.73 7.23 1.65
C LEU A 317 -7.51 7.51 0.76
N PHE A 318 -7.68 7.46 -0.56
CA PHE A 318 -6.61 7.83 -1.48
C PHE A 318 -6.22 9.30 -1.34
N ALA A 319 -7.17 10.21 -1.15
CA ALA A 319 -6.88 11.63 -0.90
C ALA A 319 -6.06 11.88 0.38
N GLN A 320 -6.26 11.04 1.40
CA GLN A 320 -5.55 11.13 2.67
C GLN A 320 -4.15 10.53 2.59
N ASN A 321 -3.98 9.42 1.88
CA ASN A 321 -2.73 8.65 1.87
C ASN A 321 -1.86 8.90 0.63
N GLY A 322 -2.46 9.43 -0.45
CA GLY A 322 -1.81 9.63 -1.75
C GLY A 322 -1.50 8.34 -2.51
N ASN A 323 -1.90 7.16 -2.02
CA ASN A 323 -1.59 5.85 -2.62
C ASN A 323 -2.60 4.75 -2.17
N PHE A 324 -2.46 3.54 -2.71
CA PHE A 324 -3.20 2.33 -2.33
C PHE A 324 -2.36 1.30 -1.55
N LEU A 325 -1.23 1.70 -0.98
CA LEU A 325 -0.38 0.83 -0.15
C LEU A 325 -0.90 0.78 1.29
N THR A 326 -2.22 0.62 1.44
CA THR A 326 -2.93 0.68 2.72
C THR A 326 -3.63 -0.64 3.02
N PRO A 327 -3.80 -1.01 4.32
CA PRO A 327 -4.58 -2.17 4.72
C PRO A 327 -6.02 -2.14 4.18
N GLU A 328 -6.63 -0.96 4.08
CA GLU A 328 -7.98 -0.76 3.56
C GLU A 328 -8.07 -1.12 2.07
N ALA A 329 -7.10 -0.70 1.25
CA ALA A 329 -7.05 -1.04 -0.16
C ALA A 329 -6.85 -2.55 -0.36
N LYS A 330 -6.01 -3.18 0.45
CA LYS A 330 -5.82 -4.64 0.43
C LYS A 330 -7.10 -5.39 0.83
N LYS A 331 -7.80 -4.92 1.86
CA LYS A 331 -9.07 -5.50 2.31
C LYS A 331 -10.18 -5.32 1.29
N PHE A 332 -10.12 -4.27 0.47
CA PHE A 332 -11.10 -3.97 -0.57
C PHE A 332 -11.18 -5.06 -1.65
N THR A 333 -10.11 -5.83 -1.85
CA THR A 333 -10.07 -6.97 -2.79
C THR A 333 -11.12 -8.04 -2.46
N GLY A 334 -11.45 -8.23 -1.19
CA GLY A 334 -12.31 -9.32 -0.76
C GLY A 334 -11.57 -10.66 -0.65
N PRO A 335 -12.29 -11.80 -0.67
CA PRO A 335 -11.70 -13.11 -0.48
C PRO A 335 -10.87 -13.56 -1.69
N GLU A 336 -9.71 -14.19 -1.47
CA GLU A 336 -8.93 -14.81 -2.56
C GLU A 336 -9.71 -15.90 -3.27
N GLN A 337 -10.45 -16.70 -2.50
CA GLN A 337 -11.36 -17.73 -2.98
C GLN A 337 -12.58 -17.77 -2.08
N TYR A 338 -13.73 -18.13 -2.64
CA TYR A 338 -14.91 -18.35 -1.81
C TYR A 338 -14.66 -19.46 -0.76
N PRO A 339 -15.05 -19.24 0.52
CA PRO A 339 -14.98 -20.28 1.54
C PRO A 339 -15.66 -21.56 1.06
N TRP A 340 -15.16 -22.73 1.48
CA TRP A 340 -15.66 -24.02 1.00
C TRP A 340 -17.18 -24.18 1.20
N MET A 341 -17.73 -23.65 2.30
CA MET A 341 -19.16 -23.61 2.57
C MET A 341 -19.92 -22.75 1.56
N ALA A 342 -19.37 -21.57 1.22
CA ALA A 342 -19.94 -20.71 0.18
C ALA A 342 -19.91 -21.42 -1.17
N ARG A 343 -18.81 -22.09 -1.53
CA ARG A 343 -18.72 -22.89 -2.77
C ARG A 343 -19.75 -24.03 -2.82
N LYS A 344 -20.06 -24.68 -1.70
CA LYS A 344 -21.14 -25.68 -1.63
C LYS A 344 -22.54 -25.05 -1.65
N MET A 345 -22.72 -23.90 -1.00
CA MET A 345 -23.99 -23.16 -0.96
C MET A 345 -24.34 -22.50 -2.30
N VAL A 346 -23.32 -22.14 -3.10
CA VAL A 346 -23.41 -21.86 -4.53
C VAL A 346 -23.76 -23.19 -5.22
N SER A 347 -24.97 -23.63 -4.92
CA SER A 347 -25.53 -24.89 -5.38
C SER A 347 -25.87 -24.79 -6.86
N LEU A 348 -26.19 -25.94 -7.46
CA LEU A 348 -26.81 -26.01 -8.79
C LEU A 348 -27.99 -25.05 -8.94
N LEU A 349 -28.77 -24.76 -7.87
CA LEU A 349 -29.92 -23.87 -7.93
C LEU A 349 -29.52 -22.39 -8.10
N PHE A 350 -28.47 -21.94 -7.40
CA PHE A 350 -27.96 -20.57 -7.57
C PHE A 350 -27.38 -20.40 -8.98
N LEU A 351 -26.53 -21.34 -9.42
CA LEU A 351 -25.95 -21.32 -10.76
C LEU A 351 -27.03 -21.42 -11.84
N LYS A 352 -28.06 -22.25 -11.68
CA LYS A 352 -29.21 -22.29 -12.59
C LYS A 352 -29.94 -20.96 -12.67
N LYS A 353 -30.14 -20.27 -11.54
CA LYS A 353 -30.80 -18.95 -11.52
C LYS A 353 -29.94 -17.87 -12.21
N VAL A 354 -28.63 -17.89 -11.97
CA VAL A 354 -27.68 -16.98 -12.62
C VAL A 354 -27.63 -17.24 -14.13
N ASN A 355 -27.50 -18.50 -14.55
CA ASN A 355 -27.47 -18.91 -15.95
C ASN A 355 -28.78 -18.55 -16.67
N LYS A 356 -29.93 -18.80 -16.04
CA LYS A 356 -31.22 -18.37 -16.58
C LYS A 356 -31.30 -16.85 -16.74
N GLY A 357 -30.77 -16.10 -15.76
CA GLY A 357 -30.66 -14.65 -15.87
C GLY A 357 -29.80 -14.19 -17.06
N PHE A 358 -28.72 -14.92 -17.37
CA PHE A 358 -27.92 -14.65 -18.56
C PHE A 358 -28.66 -14.98 -19.86
N GLU A 359 -29.41 -16.08 -19.91
CA GLU A 359 -30.25 -16.42 -21.06
C GLU A 359 -31.32 -15.35 -21.33
N ASP A 360 -32.03 -14.91 -20.29
CA ASP A 360 -33.05 -13.88 -20.42
C ASP A 360 -32.44 -12.54 -20.88
N PHE A 361 -31.27 -12.18 -20.34
CA PHE A 361 -30.52 -11.01 -20.77
C PHE A 361 -30.02 -11.12 -22.23
N ALA A 362 -29.56 -12.30 -22.65
CA ALA A 362 -29.14 -12.55 -24.02
C ALA A 362 -30.31 -12.41 -25.01
N LYS A 363 -31.48 -12.94 -24.66
CA LYS A 363 -32.71 -12.75 -25.45
C LYS A 363 -33.08 -11.28 -25.59
N SER A 364 -32.98 -10.50 -24.50
CA SER A 364 -33.27 -9.06 -24.56
C SER A 364 -32.28 -8.28 -25.44
N TRP A 365 -31.10 -8.86 -25.72
CA TRP A 365 -30.09 -8.34 -26.65
C TRP A 365 -30.24 -8.87 -28.08
N GLY A 366 -31.29 -9.65 -28.36
CA GLY A 366 -31.55 -10.21 -29.68
C GLY A 366 -30.74 -11.46 -30.00
N CYS A 367 -30.21 -12.16 -28.99
CA CYS A 367 -29.51 -13.43 -29.21
C CYS A 367 -30.49 -14.49 -29.73
N THR A 368 -30.20 -15.02 -30.93
CA THR A 368 -31.03 -16.04 -31.61
C THR A 368 -30.49 -17.45 -31.46
N ARG A 369 -29.31 -17.62 -30.85
CA ARG A 369 -28.61 -18.91 -30.69
C ARG A 369 -28.45 -19.22 -29.19
N PRO A 370 -28.31 -20.50 -28.80
CA PRO A 370 -27.98 -20.87 -27.42
C PRO A 370 -26.67 -20.22 -26.96
N LEU A 371 -26.55 -19.92 -25.66
CA LEU A 371 -25.33 -19.32 -25.09
C LEU A 371 -24.13 -20.29 -25.05
N ASP A 372 -24.39 -21.59 -25.11
CA ASP A 372 -23.39 -22.66 -25.14
C ASP A 372 -23.06 -23.14 -26.56
N ASP A 373 -23.57 -22.44 -27.58
CA ASP A 373 -23.34 -22.76 -28.98
C ASP A 373 -21.84 -22.65 -29.35
N LYS A 374 -21.35 -23.60 -30.17
CA LYS A 374 -19.97 -23.69 -30.63
C LYS A 374 -19.94 -23.45 -32.15
N PRO A 375 -19.92 -22.18 -32.60
CA PRO A 375 -20.10 -21.83 -34.01
C PRO A 375 -18.94 -22.25 -34.92
N TYR A 376 -17.78 -22.56 -34.33
CA TYR A 376 -16.59 -23.00 -35.04
C TYR A 376 -16.15 -24.33 -34.41
N SER A 377 -16.09 -25.38 -35.23
CA SER A 377 -15.70 -26.74 -34.87
C SER A 377 -14.26 -27.03 -35.25
#